data_AF-A0A9E3RGH2-F1
#
_entry.id   AF-A0A9E3RGH2-F1
#
_cell.length_a   1.000
_cell.length_b   1.000
_cell.length_c   1.000
_cell.angle_alpha   90.00
_cell.angle_beta   90.00
_cell.angle_gamma   90.00
#
_symmetry.space_group_name_H-M   'P 1'
#
loop_
_entity.id
_entity.type
_entity.pdbx_description
1 polymer ?
#
loop_
_entity_poly.entity_id
_entity_poly.type
_entity_poly.pdbx_seq_one_letter_code
_entity_poly.pdbx_strand_id
1 'polypeptide(L)'
;MRISRLIFLLFHVLVILSCKQSKKITPDVSMPADSSGVSSNEQAVAETDGRIFKGLFVVGKSLLSFRECGKTDLDYAVADSTGKMRELYKALFLHSPAFPYEYVYVELNGEMKPADASLQSQGFDSILMVYKVLTFEQKNFQNSCIPYDFWALGDEWSLQISITEGVMVLKDFQMMQVYVFEYFPPINKGDEVFTYSSNNYAMQASIKAVIRKESCADASGNQFQYSASVLINGKRYQGCAIKGNSVQ
;
A
#
# COMPACT_ATOMS: atom_id res chain seq x y z
N MET A 1 -46.35 38.32 -0.86
CA MET A 1 -46.86 36.96 -1.23
C MET A 1 -45.92 35.96 -0.59
N ARG A 2 -46.29 35.33 0.53
CA ARG A 2 -46.98 34.02 0.63
C ARG A 2 -46.26 32.93 -0.19
N ILE A 3 -45.89 31.73 0.28
CA ILE A 3 -46.10 30.93 1.50
C ILE A 3 -45.11 29.76 1.37
N SER A 4 -44.38 29.45 2.44
CA SER A 4 -44.15 28.12 3.04
C SER A 4 -44.10 26.85 2.17
N ARG A 5 -43.10 25.99 2.42
CA ARG A 5 -43.35 24.63 2.93
C ARG A 5 -42.06 23.93 3.40
N LEU A 6 -41.88 23.98 4.71
CA LEU A 6 -41.15 23.03 5.53
C LEU A 6 -41.81 21.64 5.38
N ILE A 7 -41.05 20.62 5.00
CA ILE A 7 -41.43 19.21 5.23
C ILE A 7 -40.18 18.50 5.75
N PHE A 8 -40.06 18.46 7.07
CA PHE A 8 -39.17 17.55 7.80
C PHE A 8 -39.98 16.28 8.09
N LEU A 9 -39.63 15.17 7.44
CA LEU A 9 -40.17 13.85 7.77
C LEU A 9 -39.14 13.12 8.63
N LEU A 10 -39.42 13.09 9.94
CA LEU A 10 -38.81 12.20 10.92
C LEU A 10 -39.21 10.75 10.58
N PHE A 11 -38.23 9.90 10.28
CA PHE A 11 -38.39 8.45 10.36
C PHE A 11 -37.70 7.93 11.62
N HIS A 12 -38.50 7.55 12.61
CA HIS A 12 -38.07 6.71 13.73
C HIS A 12 -38.05 5.26 13.26
N VAL A 13 -36.85 4.68 13.14
CA VAL A 13 -36.68 3.23 12.98
C VAL A 13 -36.22 2.68 14.33
N LEU A 14 -37.14 2.01 15.01
CA LEU A 14 -36.92 1.25 16.23
C LEU A 14 -36.28 -0.09 15.84
N VAL A 15 -34.99 -0.30 16.14
CA VAL A 15 -34.32 -1.60 15.96
C VAL A 15 -34.30 -2.31 17.30
N ILE A 16 -35.10 -3.38 17.40
CA ILE A 16 -35.16 -4.26 18.57
C ILE A 16 -33.97 -5.22 18.50
N LEU A 17 -33.00 -5.02 19.40
CA LEU A 17 -31.89 -5.93 19.64
C LEU A 17 -32.39 -7.19 20.36
N SER A 18 -32.32 -8.34 19.68
CA SER A 18 -32.52 -9.66 20.29
C SER A 18 -31.15 -10.31 20.54
N CYS A 19 -30.62 -10.17 21.75
CA CYS A 19 -29.41 -10.87 22.20
C CYS A 19 -29.76 -12.31 22.60
N LYS A 20 -29.43 -13.29 21.76
CA LYS A 20 -29.31 -14.70 22.17
C LYS A 20 -27.94 -14.91 22.82
N GLN A 21 -27.94 -15.18 24.12
CA GLN A 21 -26.75 -15.63 24.86
C GLN A 21 -26.39 -17.06 24.44
N SER A 22 -25.16 -17.24 23.96
CA SER A 22 -24.59 -18.55 23.65
C SER A 22 -23.95 -19.16 24.91
N LYS A 23 -24.40 -20.37 25.25
CA LYS A 23 -23.97 -21.17 26.39
C LYS A 23 -22.59 -21.78 26.09
N LYS A 24 -21.57 -21.39 26.87
CA LYS A 24 -20.21 -21.94 26.80
C LYS A 24 -20.23 -23.40 27.29
N ILE A 25 -20.00 -24.34 26.38
CA ILE A 25 -19.76 -25.76 26.71
C ILE A 25 -18.24 -25.95 26.67
N THR A 26 -17.67 -26.29 27.82
CA THR A 26 -16.27 -26.70 27.95
C THR A 26 -16.21 -28.22 27.79
N PRO A 27 -15.46 -28.77 26.82
CA PRO A 27 -15.14 -30.18 26.83
C PRO A 27 -13.91 -30.42 27.71
N ASP A 28 -14.11 -31.22 28.75
CA ASP A 28 -13.07 -31.89 29.50
C ASP A 28 -12.63 -33.12 28.70
N VAL A 29 -11.38 -33.15 28.24
CA VAL A 29 -10.78 -34.35 27.63
C VAL A 29 -9.36 -34.50 28.12
N SER A 30 -9.21 -35.42 29.06
CA SER A 30 -7.98 -36.05 29.50
C SER A 30 -7.28 -36.81 28.38
N MET A 31 -5.95 -36.72 28.37
CA MET A 31 -5.00 -37.47 27.53
C MET A 31 -5.21 -39.00 27.64
N PRO A 32 -4.81 -39.73 26.60
CA PRO A 32 -3.73 -40.69 26.79
C PRO A 32 -2.62 -40.50 25.76
N ALA A 33 -1.40 -40.66 26.25
CA ALA A 33 -0.21 -40.83 25.44
C ALA A 33 -0.29 -42.20 24.74
N ASP A 34 -0.20 -42.21 23.42
CA ASP A 34 0.06 -43.44 22.68
C ASP A 34 1.19 -43.22 21.67
N SER A 35 2.16 -44.12 21.78
CA SER A 35 3.40 -44.17 21.04
C SER A 35 3.18 -44.99 19.78
N SER A 36 3.22 -44.35 18.61
CA SER A 36 3.30 -45.07 17.34
C SER A 36 4.15 -44.27 16.36
N GLY A 37 5.32 -44.84 16.06
CA GLY A 37 6.27 -44.30 15.10
C GLY A 37 5.64 -44.17 13.72
N VAL A 38 5.64 -42.93 13.22
CA VAL A 38 5.32 -42.61 11.83
C VAL A 38 6.64 -42.39 11.13
N SER A 39 6.94 -43.29 10.20
CA SER A 39 8.01 -43.14 9.21
C SER A 39 7.72 -41.89 8.39
N SER A 40 8.42 -40.80 8.68
CA SER A 40 8.41 -39.58 7.90
C SER A 40 9.08 -39.87 6.57
N ASN A 41 8.26 -40.21 5.57
CA ASN A 41 8.66 -40.17 4.17
C ASN A 41 8.80 -38.68 3.81
N GLU A 42 9.94 -38.11 4.19
CA GLU A 42 10.37 -36.76 3.87
C GLU A 42 10.66 -36.73 2.37
N GLN A 43 9.59 -36.53 1.58
CA GLN A 43 9.71 -36.19 0.18
C GLN A 43 10.51 -34.89 0.11
N ALA A 44 11.80 -35.03 -0.19
CA ALA A 44 12.69 -33.94 -0.52
C ALA A 44 12.02 -33.12 -1.61
N VAL A 45 11.45 -31.98 -1.21
CA VAL A 45 10.98 -30.96 -2.12
C VAL A 45 12.21 -30.50 -2.87
N ALA A 46 12.38 -30.97 -4.11
CA ALA A 46 13.45 -30.54 -4.97
C ALA A 46 13.50 -29.01 -4.95
N GLU A 47 14.61 -28.45 -4.45
CA GLU A 47 14.80 -27.01 -4.44
C GLU A 47 14.78 -26.54 -5.89
N THR A 48 13.67 -25.92 -6.30
CA THR A 48 13.59 -25.23 -7.57
C THR A 48 14.58 -24.07 -7.52
N ASP A 49 15.63 -24.16 -8.35
CA ASP A 49 16.68 -23.16 -8.49
C ASP A 49 16.14 -21.93 -9.23
N GLY A 50 15.36 -21.11 -8.50
CA GLY A 50 14.85 -19.83 -8.98
C GLY A 50 15.80 -18.68 -8.67
N ARG A 51 15.72 -17.61 -9.45
CA ARG A 51 16.35 -16.32 -9.18
C ARG A 51 15.54 -15.54 -8.14
N ILE A 52 16.21 -14.72 -7.34
CA ILE A 52 15.55 -13.73 -6.47
C ILE A 52 15.23 -12.47 -7.28
N PHE A 53 13.96 -12.05 -7.24
CA PHE A 53 13.45 -10.81 -7.80
C PHE A 53 13.03 -9.89 -6.66
N LYS A 54 13.43 -8.62 -6.73
CA LYS A 54 12.99 -7.57 -5.79
C LYS A 54 12.18 -6.55 -6.57
N GLY A 55 11.07 -6.09 -6.02
CA GLY A 55 10.20 -5.19 -6.75
C GLY A 55 8.94 -4.78 -6.05
N LEU A 56 8.08 -4.12 -6.81
CA LEU A 56 6.75 -3.71 -6.38
C LEU A 56 5.70 -4.64 -6.97
N PHE A 57 4.88 -5.20 -6.11
CA PHE A 57 3.77 -6.09 -6.48
C PHE A 57 2.44 -5.38 -6.27
N VAL A 58 1.45 -5.68 -7.12
CA VAL A 58 0.09 -5.18 -6.97
C VAL A 58 -0.93 -6.21 -7.41
N VAL A 59 -2.07 -6.21 -6.71
CA VAL A 59 -3.22 -7.04 -7.04
C VAL A 59 -4.20 -6.22 -7.90
N GLY A 60 -4.15 -6.45 -9.21
CA GLY A 60 -5.11 -5.92 -10.18
C GLY A 60 -6.47 -6.62 -10.13
N LYS A 61 -7.43 -6.09 -10.92
CA LYS A 61 -8.80 -6.63 -10.99
C LYS A 61 -8.83 -8.07 -11.52
N SER A 62 -8.10 -8.33 -12.59
CA SER A 62 -8.01 -9.64 -13.26
C SER A 62 -6.63 -10.29 -13.12
N LEU A 63 -5.59 -9.51 -12.87
CA LEU A 63 -4.20 -9.93 -12.99
C LEU A 63 -3.43 -9.57 -11.73
N LEU A 64 -2.36 -10.30 -11.49
CA LEU A 64 -1.30 -9.88 -10.57
C LEU A 64 -0.18 -9.29 -11.41
N SER A 65 0.40 -8.17 -10.97
CA SER A 65 1.54 -7.58 -11.65
C SER A 65 2.70 -7.28 -10.70
N PHE A 66 3.90 -7.29 -11.26
CA PHE A 66 5.15 -7.07 -10.57
C PHE A 66 6.05 -6.17 -11.40
N ARG A 67 6.60 -5.13 -10.77
CA ARG A 67 7.59 -4.23 -11.34
C ARG A 67 8.93 -4.47 -10.67
N GLU A 68 9.92 -4.91 -11.45
CA GLU A 68 11.25 -5.17 -10.92
C GLU A 68 11.98 -3.86 -10.54
N CYS A 69 12.69 -3.88 -9.42
CA CYS A 69 13.55 -2.77 -9.01
C CYS A 69 14.58 -2.43 -10.09
N GLY A 70 14.73 -1.14 -10.42
CA GLY A 70 15.63 -0.68 -11.48
C GLY A 70 15.05 -0.77 -12.90
N LYS A 71 13.84 -1.29 -13.07
CA LYS A 71 13.09 -1.28 -14.34
C LYS A 71 11.74 -0.60 -14.15
N THR A 72 11.75 0.73 -14.21
CA THR A 72 10.57 1.55 -13.91
C THR A 72 9.47 1.44 -14.97
N ASP A 73 9.83 1.05 -16.19
CA ASP A 73 8.96 1.15 -17.36
C ASP A 73 8.41 -0.23 -17.80
N LEU A 74 8.65 -1.27 -17.00
CA LEU A 74 8.27 -2.65 -17.32
C LEU A 74 7.50 -3.28 -16.17
N ASP A 75 6.27 -3.68 -16.47
CA ASP A 75 5.45 -4.50 -15.60
C ASP A 75 5.38 -5.94 -16.13
N TYR A 76 5.47 -6.90 -15.22
CA TYR A 76 5.40 -8.33 -15.48
C TYR A 76 4.10 -8.90 -14.95
N ALA A 77 3.46 -9.81 -15.69
CA ALA A 77 2.37 -10.60 -15.13
C ALA A 77 2.94 -11.56 -14.08
N VAL A 78 2.14 -11.92 -13.08
CA VAL A 78 2.59 -12.86 -12.03
C VAL A 78 1.73 -14.12 -12.02
N ALA A 79 2.40 -15.26 -12.12
CA ALA A 79 1.83 -16.58 -11.85
C ALA A 79 2.27 -17.05 -10.46
N ASP A 80 1.35 -16.96 -9.50
CA ASP A 80 1.60 -17.35 -8.11
C ASP A 80 1.44 -18.86 -7.92
N SER A 81 2.54 -19.62 -7.97
CA SER A 81 2.51 -21.07 -7.70
C SER A 81 2.40 -21.39 -6.20
N THR A 82 2.57 -20.38 -5.33
CA THR A 82 2.44 -20.55 -3.88
C THR A 82 0.99 -20.53 -3.42
N GLY A 83 0.12 -19.86 -4.18
CA GLY A 83 -1.29 -19.64 -3.86
C GLY A 83 -1.54 -18.67 -2.70
N LYS A 84 -0.51 -18.00 -2.17
CA LYS A 84 -0.58 -17.20 -0.93
C LYS A 84 -0.51 -15.69 -1.15
N MET A 85 -0.06 -15.21 -2.32
CA MET A 85 0.26 -13.79 -2.49
C MET A 85 -0.94 -12.86 -2.30
N ARG A 86 -2.13 -13.27 -2.74
CA ARG A 86 -3.36 -12.47 -2.56
C ARG A 86 -3.77 -12.36 -1.09
N GLU A 87 -3.56 -13.41 -0.30
CA GLU A 87 -3.85 -13.41 1.13
C GLU A 87 -2.86 -12.52 1.87
N LEU A 88 -1.56 -12.66 1.59
CA LEU A 88 -0.51 -11.79 2.14
C LEU A 88 -0.77 -10.31 1.83
N TYR A 89 -1.16 -10.00 0.59
CA TYR A 89 -1.54 -8.65 0.18
C TYR A 89 -2.69 -8.09 1.02
N LYS A 90 -3.75 -8.87 1.25
CA LYS A 90 -4.88 -8.43 2.08
C LYS A 90 -4.46 -8.22 3.54
N ALA A 91 -3.61 -9.11 4.07
CA ALA A 91 -3.15 -9.06 5.44
C ALA A 91 -2.37 -7.77 5.74
N LEU A 92 -1.58 -7.27 4.79
CA LEU A 92 -0.84 -6.00 4.95
C LEU A 92 -1.74 -4.81 5.27
N PHE A 93 -2.97 -4.80 4.77
CA PHE A 93 -3.88 -3.65 4.86
C PHE A 93 -5.00 -3.83 5.88
N LEU A 94 -4.94 -4.87 6.74
CA LEU A 94 -5.97 -5.09 7.76
C LEU A 94 -6.04 -3.94 8.77
N HIS A 95 -4.90 -3.30 9.05
CA HIS A 95 -4.76 -2.22 10.03
C HIS A 95 -4.08 -0.97 9.44
N SER A 96 -4.10 -0.82 8.11
CA SER A 96 -3.50 0.33 7.42
C SER A 96 -4.47 0.83 6.34
N PRO A 97 -4.64 2.15 6.16
CA PRO A 97 -5.45 2.66 5.06
C PRO A 97 -4.81 2.24 3.73
N ALA A 98 -5.66 1.76 2.82
CA ALA A 98 -5.26 1.23 1.53
C ALA A 98 -6.13 1.78 0.42
N PHE A 99 -5.55 1.92 -0.77
CA PHE A 99 -6.26 2.33 -1.97
C PHE A 99 -6.21 1.24 -3.05
N PRO A 100 -7.13 1.26 -4.03
CA PRO A 100 -7.10 0.30 -5.12
C PRO A 100 -5.75 0.29 -5.84
N TYR A 101 -5.23 -0.90 -6.09
CA TYR A 101 -3.97 -1.11 -6.82
C TYR A 101 -2.75 -0.48 -6.14
N GLU A 102 -2.74 -0.45 -4.81
CA GLU A 102 -1.58 -0.02 -4.05
C GLU A 102 -0.39 -0.99 -4.21
N TYR A 103 0.76 -0.46 -4.62
CA TYR A 103 1.99 -1.25 -4.70
C TYR A 103 2.54 -1.61 -3.32
N VAL A 104 2.97 -2.85 -3.17
CA VAL A 104 3.65 -3.38 -1.98
C VAL A 104 5.05 -3.87 -2.36
N TYR A 105 6.00 -3.78 -1.44
CA TYR A 105 7.34 -4.29 -1.67
C TYR A 105 7.37 -5.81 -1.49
N VAL A 106 8.02 -6.52 -2.41
CA VAL A 106 8.19 -7.97 -2.32
C VAL A 106 9.59 -8.41 -2.74
N GLU A 107 10.04 -9.50 -2.13
CA GLU A 107 11.16 -10.30 -2.61
C GLU A 107 10.66 -11.72 -2.92
N LEU A 108 10.89 -12.18 -4.15
CA LEU A 108 10.30 -13.39 -4.69
C LEU A 108 11.38 -14.29 -5.25
N ASN A 109 11.28 -15.60 -5.01
CA ASN A 109 12.06 -16.59 -5.75
C ASN A 109 11.20 -17.12 -6.91
N GLY A 110 11.76 -17.12 -8.13
CA GLY A 110 11.02 -17.54 -9.31
C GLY A 110 11.85 -17.59 -10.58
N GLU A 111 11.16 -17.61 -11.71
CA GLU A 111 11.75 -17.50 -13.06
C GLU A 111 10.93 -16.57 -13.94
N MET A 112 11.59 -15.90 -14.88
CA MET A 112 10.91 -15.07 -15.89
C MET A 112 10.72 -15.90 -17.16
N LYS A 113 9.50 -15.90 -17.70
CA LYS A 113 9.15 -16.56 -18.96
C LYS A 113 8.51 -15.56 -19.94
N PRO A 114 8.62 -15.80 -21.27
CA PRO A 114 7.84 -15.05 -22.24
C PRO A 114 6.34 -15.17 -21.94
N ALA A 115 5.63 -14.05 -22.06
CA ALA A 115 4.17 -14.05 -21.95
C ALA A 115 3.54 -14.79 -23.13
N ASP A 116 2.40 -15.45 -22.89
CA ASP A 116 1.58 -15.99 -23.98
C ASP A 116 0.84 -14.88 -24.75
N ALA A 117 0.18 -15.23 -25.85
CA ALA A 117 -0.56 -14.27 -26.67
C ALA A 117 -1.66 -13.51 -25.90
N SER A 118 -2.28 -14.14 -24.90
CA SER A 118 -3.32 -13.51 -24.08
C SER A 118 -2.73 -12.41 -23.19
N LEU A 119 -1.58 -12.66 -22.57
CA LEU A 119 -0.90 -11.69 -21.72
C LEU A 119 -0.24 -10.58 -22.55
N GLN A 120 0.33 -10.92 -23.71
CA GLN A 120 0.87 -9.92 -24.65
C GLN A 120 -0.21 -8.95 -25.13
N SER A 121 -1.42 -9.44 -25.43
CA SER A 121 -2.55 -8.56 -25.78
C SER A 121 -2.98 -7.61 -24.66
N GLN A 122 -2.56 -7.87 -23.42
CA GLN A 122 -2.79 -7.04 -22.25
C GLN A 122 -1.59 -6.14 -21.90
N GLY A 123 -0.54 -6.13 -22.73
CA GLY A 123 0.63 -5.28 -22.57
C GLY A 123 1.77 -5.90 -21.76
N PHE A 124 1.73 -7.20 -21.47
CA PHE A 124 2.81 -7.90 -20.77
C PHE A 124 3.68 -8.69 -21.74
N ASP A 125 4.97 -8.35 -21.80
CA ASP A 125 5.95 -9.10 -22.61
C ASP A 125 6.45 -10.37 -21.90
N SER A 126 6.34 -10.42 -20.57
CA SER A 126 6.83 -11.53 -19.76
C SER A 126 5.97 -11.79 -18.54
N ILE A 127 6.05 -13.03 -18.06
CA ILE A 127 5.41 -13.52 -16.83
C ILE A 127 6.46 -13.99 -15.83
N LEU A 128 6.34 -13.54 -14.59
CA LEU A 128 7.11 -14.03 -13.46
C LEU A 128 6.38 -15.22 -12.82
N MET A 129 6.97 -16.41 -12.94
CA MET A 129 6.52 -17.62 -12.25
C MET A 129 7.11 -17.61 -10.84
N VAL A 130 6.26 -17.44 -9.83
CA VAL A 130 6.70 -17.35 -8.42
C VAL A 130 6.64 -18.72 -7.76
N TYR A 131 7.76 -19.15 -7.19
CA TYR A 131 7.90 -20.41 -6.46
C TYR A 131 7.92 -20.23 -4.95
N LYS A 132 8.52 -19.13 -4.45
CA LYS A 132 8.55 -18.81 -3.03
C LYS A 132 8.41 -17.30 -2.82
N VAL A 133 7.72 -16.92 -1.75
CA VAL A 133 7.67 -15.53 -1.26
C VAL A 133 8.70 -15.43 -0.13
N LEU A 134 9.68 -14.55 -0.27
CA LEU A 134 10.73 -14.33 0.73
C LEU A 134 10.37 -13.16 1.64
N THR A 135 9.93 -12.06 1.05
CA THR A 135 9.54 -10.83 1.75
C THR A 135 8.24 -10.28 1.17
N PHE A 136 7.37 -9.74 2.02
CA PHE A 136 6.09 -9.17 1.62
C PHE A 136 5.67 -8.05 2.59
N GLU A 137 5.84 -6.79 2.20
CA GLU A 137 5.75 -5.63 3.09
C GLU A 137 5.06 -4.44 2.44
N GLN A 138 4.46 -3.55 3.24
CA GLN A 138 3.99 -2.27 2.71
C GLN A 138 5.16 -1.47 2.15
N LYS A 139 4.94 -0.84 1.00
CA LYS A 139 5.94 0.04 0.37
C LYS A 139 6.18 1.26 1.26
N ASN A 140 7.45 1.59 1.49
CA ASN A 140 7.85 2.76 2.24
C ASN A 140 9.15 3.41 1.75
N PHE A 141 9.57 4.53 2.35
CA PHE A 141 10.80 5.25 1.93
C PHE A 141 12.08 4.40 2.01
N GLN A 142 12.11 3.36 2.86
CA GLN A 142 13.26 2.50 3.09
C GLN A 142 13.34 1.36 2.07
N ASN A 143 12.18 0.81 1.67
CA ASN A 143 12.11 -0.33 0.75
C ASN A 143 11.65 0.04 -0.67
N SER A 144 11.20 1.28 -0.90
CA SER A 144 10.82 1.73 -2.24
C SER A 144 12.04 1.75 -3.15
N CYS A 145 12.00 0.88 -4.15
CA CYS A 145 13.04 0.80 -5.17
C CYS A 145 12.68 1.49 -6.49
N ILE A 146 11.52 2.16 -6.52
CA ILE A 146 11.13 3.07 -7.60
C ILE A 146 11.47 4.50 -7.15
N PRO A 147 12.06 5.33 -8.03
CA PRO A 147 12.32 6.73 -7.77
C PRO A 147 11.08 7.49 -7.25
N TYR A 148 11.30 8.40 -6.33
CA TYR A 148 10.29 9.28 -5.77
C TYR A 148 10.91 10.64 -5.46
N ASP A 149 10.06 11.66 -5.34
CA ASP A 149 10.49 13.02 -5.03
C ASP A 149 10.68 13.15 -3.52
N PHE A 150 9.61 12.88 -2.78
CA PHE A 150 9.59 13.00 -1.32
C PHE A 150 8.72 11.94 -0.67
N TRP A 151 9.13 11.57 0.53
CA TRP A 151 8.30 10.91 1.52
C TRP A 151 8.23 11.79 2.76
N ALA A 152 7.05 12.27 3.12
CA ALA A 152 6.83 13.01 4.35
C ALA A 152 6.13 12.15 5.39
N LEU A 153 6.54 12.30 6.65
CA LEU A 153 6.12 11.49 7.79
C LEU A 153 5.77 12.41 8.96
N GLY A 154 4.69 12.10 9.67
CA GLY A 154 4.44 12.67 10.99
C GLY A 154 3.68 11.69 11.89
N ASP A 155 3.28 12.18 13.06
CA ASP A 155 2.56 11.39 14.07
C ASP A 155 1.20 10.97 13.52
N GLU A 156 1.08 9.71 13.08
CA GLU A 156 -0.12 9.11 12.45
C GLU A 156 -0.46 9.57 11.01
N TRP A 157 0.52 10.01 10.21
CA TRP A 157 0.30 10.21 8.78
C TRP A 157 1.57 10.07 7.93
N SER A 158 1.39 9.77 6.65
CA SER A 158 2.47 9.77 5.66
C SER A 158 2.02 10.32 4.31
N LEU A 159 2.89 11.03 3.60
CA LEU A 159 2.67 11.49 2.23
C LEU A 159 3.78 10.98 1.31
N GLN A 160 3.43 10.17 0.31
CA GLN A 160 4.29 9.88 -0.82
C GLN A 160 4.08 10.93 -1.92
N ILE A 161 5.17 11.40 -2.53
CA ILE A 161 5.18 12.19 -3.78
C ILE A 161 6.14 11.50 -4.75
N SER A 162 5.64 11.00 -5.87
CA SER A 162 6.48 10.33 -6.88
C SER A 162 6.07 10.76 -8.29
N ILE A 163 7.00 11.41 -9.00
CA ILE A 163 6.86 11.67 -10.43
C ILE A 163 6.81 10.37 -11.25
N THR A 164 7.62 9.38 -10.89
CA THR A 164 7.73 8.11 -11.63
C THR A 164 6.46 7.28 -11.54
N GLU A 165 5.79 7.30 -10.40
CA GLU A 165 4.48 6.66 -10.23
C GLU A 165 3.33 7.59 -10.61
N GLY A 166 3.59 8.87 -10.90
CA GLY A 166 2.59 9.86 -11.29
C GLY A 166 1.57 10.20 -10.19
N VAL A 167 1.91 9.98 -8.92
CA VAL A 167 0.96 10.11 -7.80
C VAL A 167 1.50 10.89 -6.60
N MET A 168 0.58 11.50 -5.87
CA MET A 168 0.75 11.88 -4.48
C MET A 168 -0.23 11.09 -3.61
N VAL A 169 0.24 10.41 -2.58
CA VAL A 169 -0.61 9.55 -1.73
C VAL A 169 -0.45 9.97 -0.28
N LEU A 170 -1.51 10.56 0.30
CA LEU A 170 -1.60 10.87 1.72
C LEU A 170 -2.36 9.75 2.45
N LYS A 171 -1.73 9.16 3.45
CA LYS A 171 -2.36 8.24 4.40
C LYS A 171 -2.50 8.92 5.75
N ASP A 172 -3.71 8.95 6.27
CA ASP A 172 -4.05 9.38 7.63
C ASP A 172 -4.42 8.12 8.43
N PHE A 173 -3.51 7.67 9.29
CA PHE A 173 -3.65 6.44 10.06
C PHE A 173 -4.65 6.62 11.21
N GLN A 174 -4.73 7.83 11.77
CA GLN A 174 -5.70 8.16 12.82
C GLN A 174 -7.15 8.05 12.32
N MET A 175 -7.41 8.53 11.10
CA MET A 175 -8.73 8.49 10.48
C MET A 175 -8.98 7.24 9.65
N MET A 176 -7.96 6.38 9.47
CA MET A 176 -7.98 5.24 8.55
C MET A 176 -8.40 5.66 7.13
N GLN A 177 -7.86 6.78 6.65
CA GLN A 177 -8.18 7.36 5.34
C GLN A 177 -6.95 7.44 4.44
N VAL A 178 -7.19 7.29 3.13
CA VAL A 178 -6.18 7.50 2.10
C VAL A 178 -6.72 8.44 1.04
N TYR A 179 -5.88 9.38 0.62
CA TYR A 179 -6.16 10.30 -0.47
C TYR A 179 -5.09 10.12 -1.54
N VAL A 180 -5.54 9.80 -2.75
CA VAL A 180 -4.67 9.66 -3.91
C VAL A 180 -4.89 10.85 -4.81
N PHE A 181 -3.82 11.51 -5.23
CA PHE A 181 -3.86 12.65 -6.13
C PHE A 181 -2.94 12.38 -7.31
N GLU A 182 -3.28 12.95 -8.47
CA GLU A 182 -2.36 13.01 -9.60
C GLU A 182 -1.16 13.89 -9.24
N TYR A 183 0.04 13.47 -9.65
CA TYR A 183 1.23 14.26 -9.49
C TYR A 183 1.24 15.46 -10.45
N PHE A 184 1.61 16.63 -9.92
CA PHE A 184 1.98 17.78 -10.73
C PHE A 184 3.34 18.29 -10.28
N PRO A 185 4.20 18.77 -11.20
CA PRO A 185 5.49 19.36 -10.86
C PRO A 185 5.35 20.47 -9.81
N PRO A 186 6.28 20.56 -8.85
CA PRO A 186 6.18 21.56 -7.80
C PRO A 186 6.45 22.97 -8.35
N ILE A 187 5.80 23.96 -7.74
CA ILE A 187 6.20 25.36 -7.88
C ILE A 187 7.38 25.57 -6.94
N ASN A 188 8.57 25.73 -7.53
CA ASN A 188 9.81 25.87 -6.78
C ASN A 188 10.15 27.34 -6.54
N LYS A 189 10.61 27.64 -5.33
CA LYS A 189 11.30 28.90 -5.02
C LYS A 189 12.76 28.54 -4.70
N GLY A 190 13.55 28.30 -5.75
CA GLY A 190 14.88 27.70 -5.64
C GLY A 190 14.86 26.25 -5.14
N ASP A 191 16.00 25.72 -4.72
CA ASP A 191 16.17 24.36 -4.17
C ASP A 191 15.79 24.24 -2.67
N GLU A 192 15.17 25.29 -2.11
CA GLU A 192 14.85 25.38 -0.69
C GLU A 192 13.39 25.08 -0.37
N VAL A 193 12.46 25.39 -1.28
CA VAL A 193 11.02 25.23 -1.04
C VAL A 193 10.33 24.64 -2.26
N PHE A 194 9.73 23.47 -2.07
CA PHE A 194 8.95 22.73 -3.06
C PHE A 194 7.47 22.82 -2.67
N THR A 195 6.63 23.40 -3.52
CA THR A 195 5.18 23.47 -3.29
C THR A 195 4.45 22.61 -4.31
N TYR A 196 3.88 21.50 -3.84
CA TYR A 196 3.02 20.62 -4.62
C TYR A 196 1.56 20.98 -4.38
N SER A 197 0.74 20.92 -5.41
CA SER A 197 -0.71 21.12 -5.30
C SER A 197 -1.43 20.24 -6.30
N SER A 198 -2.51 19.60 -5.87
CA SER A 198 -3.31 18.71 -6.71
C SER A 198 -4.75 18.63 -6.20
N ASN A 199 -5.65 18.14 -7.03
CA ASN A 199 -7.06 17.95 -6.72
C ASN A 199 -7.48 16.52 -7.08
N ASN A 200 -8.28 15.90 -6.22
CA ASN A 200 -9.00 14.67 -6.52
C ASN A 200 -10.49 15.00 -6.57
N TYR A 201 -11.02 15.14 -7.78
CA TYR A 201 -12.43 15.48 -8.01
C TYR A 201 -13.38 14.36 -7.56
N ALA A 202 -12.99 13.10 -7.68
CA ALA A 202 -13.81 11.96 -7.25
C ALA A 202 -14.02 11.94 -5.74
N MET A 203 -13.00 12.36 -4.97
CA MET A 203 -13.04 12.47 -3.51
C MET A 203 -13.42 13.87 -3.01
N GLN A 204 -13.66 14.83 -3.92
CA GLN A 204 -13.86 16.25 -3.59
C GLN A 204 -12.80 16.81 -2.64
N ALA A 205 -11.54 16.43 -2.87
CA ALA A 205 -10.42 16.80 -2.01
C ALA A 205 -9.38 17.62 -2.78
N SER A 206 -8.75 18.57 -2.10
CA SER A 206 -7.59 19.30 -2.62
C SER A 206 -6.43 19.17 -1.63
N ILE A 207 -5.22 19.02 -2.16
CA ILE A 207 -3.99 18.92 -1.37
C ILE A 207 -3.05 20.05 -1.74
N LYS A 208 -2.41 20.63 -0.72
CA LYS A 208 -1.23 21.47 -0.87
C LYS A 208 -0.15 20.98 0.08
N ALA A 209 0.95 20.49 -0.47
CA ALA A 209 2.11 20.09 0.31
C ALA A 209 3.24 21.09 0.10
N VAL A 210 3.84 21.56 1.17
CA VAL A 210 5.00 22.45 1.16
C VAL A 210 6.13 21.71 1.86
N ILE A 211 7.19 21.42 1.12
CA ILE A 211 8.42 20.80 1.62
C ILE A 211 9.51 21.86 1.67
N ARG A 212 10.18 22.03 2.80
CA ARG A 212 11.25 23.02 3.00
C ARG A 212 12.55 22.34 3.36
N LYS A 213 13.67 22.81 2.82
CA LYS A 213 15.02 22.39 3.21
C LYS A 213 15.38 23.03 4.56
N GLU A 214 14.88 22.43 5.62
CA GLU A 214 15.00 22.88 6.99
C GLU A 214 15.12 21.65 7.89
N SER A 215 16.04 21.72 8.86
CA SER A 215 16.26 20.61 9.80
C SER A 215 14.98 20.31 10.56
N CYS A 216 14.59 19.04 10.59
CA CYS A 216 13.38 18.56 11.25
C CYS A 216 13.71 17.35 12.11
N ALA A 217 13.05 17.23 13.26
CA ALA A 217 13.16 16.07 14.12
C ALA A 217 11.79 15.39 14.24
N ASP A 218 11.72 14.08 14.09
CA ASP A 218 10.50 13.33 14.38
C ASP A 218 10.29 13.16 15.90
N ALA A 219 9.16 12.54 16.28
CA ALA A 219 8.85 12.26 17.68
C ALA A 219 9.86 11.32 18.37
N SER A 220 10.65 10.57 17.60
CA SER A 220 11.73 9.69 18.09
C SER A 220 13.08 10.40 18.17
N GLY A 221 13.17 11.67 17.74
CA GLY A 221 14.39 12.47 17.72
C GLY A 221 15.28 12.24 16.49
N ASN A 222 14.85 11.45 15.51
CA ASN A 222 15.60 11.26 14.27
C ASN A 222 15.63 12.58 13.49
N GLN A 223 16.82 12.95 12.99
CA GLN A 223 17.03 14.20 12.27
C GLN A 223 16.87 14.00 10.76
N PHE A 224 16.13 14.92 10.14
CA PHE A 224 15.86 14.97 8.71
C PHE A 224 16.25 16.34 8.16
N GLN A 225 16.62 16.38 6.88
CA GLN A 225 17.04 17.62 6.21
C GLN A 225 15.88 18.49 5.72
N TYR A 226 14.66 17.96 5.77
CA TYR A 226 13.47 18.64 5.25
C TYR A 226 12.31 18.58 6.24
N SER A 227 11.56 19.68 6.31
CA SER A 227 10.28 19.77 6.99
C SER A 227 9.12 19.72 5.98
N ALA A 228 7.95 19.25 6.42
CA ALA A 228 6.77 19.10 5.59
C ALA A 228 5.53 19.71 6.25
N SER A 229 4.77 20.47 5.47
CA SER A 229 3.45 20.99 5.84
C SER A 229 2.44 20.59 4.77
N VAL A 230 1.45 19.78 5.13
CA VAL A 230 0.37 19.35 4.22
C VAL A 230 -0.94 19.99 4.66
N LEU A 231 -1.67 20.58 3.72
CA LEU A 231 -3.03 21.08 3.93
C LEU A 231 -3.97 20.32 3.00
N ILE A 232 -4.98 19.67 3.57
CA ILE A 232 -6.04 18.96 2.84
C ILE A 232 -7.37 19.23 3.51
N ASN A 233 -8.37 19.68 2.74
CA ASN A 233 -9.72 19.97 3.22
C ASN A 233 -9.76 20.84 4.51
N GLY A 234 -8.82 21.78 4.64
CA GLY A 234 -8.66 22.64 5.83
C GLY A 234 -7.92 22.02 7.01
N LYS A 235 -7.66 20.70 7.03
CA LYS A 235 -6.82 20.03 8.04
C LYS A 235 -5.35 20.18 7.66
N ARG A 236 -4.53 20.58 8.64
CA ARG A 236 -3.09 20.77 8.49
C ARG A 236 -2.33 19.65 9.19
N TYR A 237 -1.37 19.08 8.49
CA TYR A 237 -0.40 18.11 8.98
C TYR A 237 0.99 18.74 8.98
N GLN A 238 1.80 18.40 9.98
CA GLN A 238 3.19 18.83 10.09
C GLN A 238 4.06 17.60 10.37
N GLY A 239 5.27 17.60 9.83
CA GLY A 239 6.18 16.47 9.95
C GLY A 239 7.51 16.72 9.25
N CYS A 240 8.30 15.66 9.12
CA CYS A 240 9.58 15.70 8.42
C CYS A 240 9.45 15.08 7.03
N ALA A 241 10.39 15.40 6.15
CA ALA A 241 10.44 14.84 4.81
C ALA A 241 11.81 14.27 4.47
N ILE A 242 11.77 13.27 3.61
CA ILE A 242 12.90 12.51 3.09
C ILE A 242 12.88 12.72 1.59
N LYS A 243 13.95 13.32 1.06
CA LYS A 243 14.10 13.51 -0.38
C LYS A 243 14.55 12.19 -1.00
N GLY A 244 13.84 11.73 -2.02
CA GLY A 244 14.20 10.56 -2.79
C GLY A 244 15.19 10.87 -3.92
N ASN A 245 15.61 9.82 -4.61
CA ASN A 245 16.44 9.92 -5.82
C ASN A 245 15.51 10.10 -7.03
N SER A 246 14.90 11.27 -7.19
CA SER A 246 14.08 11.57 -8.37
C SER A 246 14.94 11.64 -9.63
N VAL A 247 14.49 11.01 -10.72
CA VAL A 247 15.06 11.24 -12.06
C VAL A 247 14.58 12.62 -12.50
N GLN A 248 15.52 13.58 -12.64
CA GLN A 248 15.23 14.92 -13.16
C GLN A 248 14.97 14.90 -14.66
#